data_AF-A0A3D5ZFG6-F1
#
_entry.id   AF-A0A3D5ZFG6-F1
#
_cell.length_a   1.000
_cell.length_b   1.000
_cell.length_c   1.000
_cell.angle_alpha   90.00
_cell.angle_beta   90.00
_cell.angle_gamma   90.00
#
_symmetry.space_group_name_H-M   'P 1'
#
loop_
_entity.id
_entity.type
_entity.pdbx_description
1 polymer ?
#
loop_
_entity_poly.entity_id
_entity_poly.type
_entity_poly.pdbx_seq_one_letter_code
_entity_poly.pdbx_strand_id
1 'polypeptide(L)'
;MIMKTVAFINPNSTDAMTDSCVETLRSELPESFQVKAITNYSGPAAIQGEKDGIAAIPGLLAEIEKNSDCDGFIIGCFDDTGLTEARSITTKPIIGIGQSAFHMAALRHGRFCVLTTLEVSVPVIKQNIKAQGFGVLCKDVIASGIPVLELENNPVGAINIL
;
A
#
# COMPACT_ATOMS: atom_id res chain seq x y z
N MET A 1 8.00 6.54 27.95
CA MET A 1 6.85 6.24 27.07
C MET A 1 7.00 4.81 26.60
N ILE A 2 5.92 4.01 26.52
CA ILE A 2 6.03 2.63 26.01
C ILE A 2 6.18 2.71 24.48
N MET A 3 7.27 2.15 23.95
CA MET A 3 7.53 2.08 22.51
C MET A 3 6.47 1.21 21.82
N LYS A 4 5.92 1.69 20.71
CA LYS A 4 4.94 0.98 19.89
C LYS A 4 5.56 0.49 18.59
N THR A 5 5.32 -0.77 18.24
CA THR A 5 5.86 -1.38 17.01
C THR A 5 4.78 -1.51 15.96
N VAL A 6 4.94 -0.83 14.83
CA VAL A 6 4.07 -0.98 13.66
C VAL A 6 4.81 -1.75 12.58
N ALA A 7 4.17 -2.79 12.05
CA ALA A 7 4.70 -3.54 10.93
C ALA A 7 4.25 -2.88 9.61
N PHE A 8 5.21 -2.41 8.82
CA PHE A 8 4.96 -2.06 7.42
C PHE A 8 5.26 -3.30 6.58
N ILE A 9 4.25 -3.84 5.92
CA ILE A 9 4.37 -5.03 5.09
C ILE A 9 4.20 -4.63 3.64
N ASN A 10 5.27 -4.71 2.87
CA ASN A 10 5.22 -4.63 1.42
C ASN A 10 4.71 -5.97 0.87
N PRO A 11 3.56 -6.02 0.17
CA PRO A 11 3.03 -7.26 -0.37
C PRO A 11 3.86 -7.85 -1.52
N ASN A 12 4.77 -7.06 -2.13
CA ASN A 12 5.70 -7.53 -3.16
C ASN A 12 7.06 -7.95 -2.57
N SER A 13 7.89 -8.58 -3.39
CA SER A 13 9.16 -9.18 -2.98
C SER A 13 10.39 -8.27 -3.20
N THR A 14 10.22 -6.97 -3.40
CA THR A 14 11.31 -6.04 -3.73
C THR A 14 11.73 -5.20 -2.53
N ASP A 15 12.92 -5.46 -1.99
CA ASP A 15 13.44 -4.81 -0.78
C ASP A 15 13.59 -3.29 -0.93
N ALA A 16 14.10 -2.82 -2.07
CA ALA A 16 14.28 -1.39 -2.31
C ALA A 16 12.98 -0.58 -2.18
N MET A 17 11.84 -1.16 -2.61
CA MET A 17 10.53 -0.54 -2.44
C MET A 17 10.08 -0.50 -0.97
N THR A 18 10.33 -1.59 -0.23
CA THR A 18 10.07 -1.65 1.21
C THR A 18 10.86 -0.58 1.93
N ASP A 19 12.16 -0.47 1.64
CA ASP A 19 13.07 0.48 2.27
C ASP A 19 12.66 1.93 1.99
N SER A 20 12.37 2.27 0.72
CA SER A 20 11.90 3.59 0.29
C SER A 20 10.63 4.03 1.02
N CYS A 21 9.65 3.14 1.12
CA CYS A 21 8.40 3.43 1.84
C CYS A 21 8.62 3.60 3.34
N VAL A 22 9.46 2.74 3.94
CA VAL A 22 9.70 2.77 5.38
C VAL A 22 10.55 3.97 5.79
N GLU A 23 11.49 4.41 4.96
CA GLU A 23 12.24 5.65 5.18
C GLU A 23 11.30 6.85 5.30
N THR A 24 10.35 6.98 4.36
CA THR A 24 9.30 8.01 4.41
C THR A 24 8.41 7.85 5.64
N LEU A 25 8.01 6.63 6.00
CA LEU A 25 7.17 6.40 7.18
C LEU A 25 7.91 6.78 8.48
N ARG A 26 9.21 6.47 8.58
CA ARG A 26 10.01 6.78 9.77
C ARG A 26 10.17 8.28 10.00
N SER A 27 10.25 9.09 8.94
CA SER A 27 10.37 10.56 9.09
C SER A 27 9.11 11.22 9.64
N GLU A 28 7.94 10.58 9.48
CA GLU A 28 6.64 11.11 9.92
C GLU A 28 6.18 10.56 11.28
N LEU A 29 6.86 9.53 11.82
CA LEU A 29 6.44 8.89 13.06
C LEU A 29 7.01 9.59 14.31
N PRO A 30 6.21 9.72 15.38
CA PRO A 30 6.72 10.19 16.67
C PRO A 30 7.77 9.23 17.26
N GLU A 31 8.66 9.75 18.12
CA GLU A 31 9.70 8.97 18.83
C GLU A 31 9.18 7.77 19.64
N SER A 32 7.88 7.75 19.94
CA SER A 32 7.22 6.65 20.65
C SER A 32 6.84 5.46 19.76
N PHE A 33 7.13 5.53 18.46
CA PHE A 33 6.86 4.48 17.48
C PHE A 33 8.15 4.01 16.82
N GLN A 34 8.19 2.72 16.50
CA GLN A 34 9.19 2.11 15.64
C GLN A 34 8.52 1.31 14.53
N VAL A 35 9.19 1.23 13.37
CA VAL A 35 8.70 0.51 12.20
C VAL A 35 9.50 -0.77 11.99
N LYS A 36 8.78 -1.90 11.94
CA LYS A 36 9.29 -3.17 11.42
C LYS A 36 9.00 -3.23 9.93
N ALA A 37 10.06 -3.16 9.12
CA ALA A 37 9.99 -3.28 7.67
C ALA A 37 9.93 -4.77 7.27
N ILE A 38 8.94 -5.15 6.46
CA ILE A 38 8.74 -6.54 6.04
C ILE A 38 8.49 -6.58 4.54
N THR A 39 9.31 -7.36 3.83
CA THR A 39 9.14 -7.69 2.41
C THR A 39 8.50 -9.07 2.27
N ASN A 40 7.45 -9.21 1.47
CA ASN A 40 6.84 -10.51 1.18
C ASN A 40 7.60 -11.25 0.08
N TYR A 41 8.60 -12.04 0.47
CA TYR A 41 9.41 -12.84 -0.48
C TYR A 41 8.65 -13.97 -1.19
N SER A 42 7.42 -14.28 -0.77
CA SER A 42 6.56 -15.26 -1.45
C SER A 42 5.64 -14.61 -2.50
N GLY A 43 5.59 -13.28 -2.55
CA GLY A 43 4.82 -12.51 -3.53
C GLY A 43 5.59 -12.30 -4.84
N PRO A 44 4.96 -11.63 -5.82
CA PRO A 44 5.63 -11.20 -7.04
C PRO A 44 6.61 -10.05 -6.75
N ALA A 45 7.56 -9.80 -7.66
CA ALA A 45 8.51 -8.69 -7.54
C ALA A 45 7.82 -7.31 -7.52
N ALA A 46 6.74 -7.17 -8.28
CA ALA A 46 5.86 -6.00 -8.26
C ALA A 46 4.42 -6.46 -8.44
N ILE A 47 3.46 -5.65 -7.97
CA ILE A 47 2.04 -5.89 -8.20
C ILE A 47 1.58 -4.97 -9.32
N GLN A 48 1.19 -5.55 -10.45
CA GLN A 48 0.77 -4.83 -11.65
C GLN A 48 -0.56 -5.38 -12.15
N GLY A 49 -1.55 -5.44 -11.26
CA GLY A 49 -2.90 -5.88 -11.56
C GLY A 49 -3.38 -7.03 -10.68
N GLU A 50 -4.59 -7.48 -10.97
CA GLU A 50 -5.35 -8.41 -10.13
C GLU A 50 -4.62 -9.74 -9.89
N LYS A 51 -4.02 -10.34 -10.92
CA LYS A 51 -3.31 -11.62 -10.79
C LYS A 51 -2.15 -11.55 -9.81
N ASP A 52 -1.34 -10.50 -9.90
CA ASP A 52 -0.20 -10.29 -9.01
C ASP A 52 -0.68 -10.00 -7.58
N GLY A 53 -1.76 -9.22 -7.44
CA GLY A 53 -2.42 -8.97 -6.17
C GLY A 53 -2.88 -10.25 -5.49
N ILE A 54 -3.59 -11.12 -6.20
CA ILE A 54 -4.03 -12.43 -5.69
C ILE A 54 -2.83 -13.29 -5.27
N ALA A 55 -1.76 -13.32 -6.08
CA ALA A 55 -0.56 -14.09 -5.77
C ALA A 55 0.18 -13.58 -4.51
N ALA A 56 0.08 -12.29 -4.19
CA ALA A 56 0.71 -11.70 -3.02
C ALA A 56 -0.01 -12.04 -1.70
N ILE A 57 -1.33 -12.26 -1.72
CA ILE A 57 -2.17 -12.38 -0.52
C ILE A 57 -1.69 -13.47 0.45
N PRO A 58 -1.41 -14.73 0.04
CA PRO A 58 -1.02 -15.78 0.99
C PRO A 58 0.26 -15.42 1.77
N GLY A 59 1.26 -14.86 1.09
CA GLY A 59 2.50 -14.43 1.72
C GLY A 59 2.31 -13.25 2.65
N LEU A 60 1.51 -12.26 2.25
CA LEU A 60 1.13 -11.12 3.09
C LEU A 60 0.46 -11.57 4.40
N LEU A 61 -0.52 -12.46 4.32
CA LEU A 61 -1.24 -12.96 5.51
C LEU A 61 -0.30 -13.74 6.44
N ALA A 62 0.58 -14.58 5.89
CA ALA A 62 1.58 -15.30 6.67
C ALA A 62 2.54 -14.33 7.40
N GLU A 63 2.94 -13.22 6.76
CA GLU A 63 3.75 -12.20 7.43
C GLU A 63 2.99 -11.49 8.55
N ILE A 64 1.67 -11.25 8.42
CA ILE A 64 0.87 -10.69 9.50
C ILE A 64 0.84 -11.64 10.71
N GLU A 65 0.62 -12.93 10.48
CA GLU A 65 0.56 -13.93 11.57
C GLU A 65 1.90 -14.08 12.29
N LYS A 66 3.01 -14.15 11.53
CA LYS A 66 4.38 -14.20 12.08
C LYS A 66 4.74 -12.99 12.93
N ASN A 67 4.12 -11.85 12.67
CA ASN A 67 4.38 -10.57 13.31
C ASN A 67 3.21 -10.12 14.20
N SER A 68 2.43 -11.07 14.72
CA SER A 68 1.26 -10.85 15.59
C SER A 68 1.57 -10.15 16.92
N ASP A 69 2.85 -10.09 17.29
CA ASP A 69 3.38 -9.33 18.43
C ASP A 69 3.39 -7.81 18.19
N CYS A 70 3.30 -7.35 16.94
CA CYS A 70 3.23 -5.93 16.61
C CYS A 70 1.92 -5.28 17.11
N ASP A 71 1.98 -3.97 17.37
CA ASP A 71 0.84 -3.19 17.84
C ASP A 71 -0.16 -2.84 16.72
N GLY A 72 0.26 -2.92 15.45
CA GLY A 72 -0.57 -2.65 14.28
C GLY A 72 0.19 -2.89 12.96
N PHE A 73 -0.54 -2.83 11.86
CA PHE A 73 -0.03 -3.18 10.53
C PHE A 73 -0.38 -2.13 9.48
N ILE A 74 0.52 -1.92 8.52
CA ILE A 74 0.33 -1.09 7.34
C ILE A 74 0.63 -1.96 6.11
N ILE A 75 -0.32 -2.01 5.17
CA ILE A 75 -0.15 -2.68 3.87
C ILE A 75 0.42 -1.68 2.87
N GLY A 76 1.65 -1.94 2.41
CA GLY A 76 2.46 -1.09 1.54
C GLY A 76 2.13 -1.17 0.06
N CYS A 77 0.86 -1.32 -0.32
CA CYS A 77 0.43 -1.35 -1.72
C CYS A 77 -0.78 -0.43 -1.89
N PHE A 78 -0.75 0.44 -2.90
CA PHE A 78 -1.85 1.39 -3.15
C PHE A 78 -3.17 0.69 -3.55
N ASP A 79 -3.07 -0.53 -4.07
CA ASP A 79 -4.22 -1.40 -4.34
C ASP A 79 -4.81 -1.98 -3.04
N ASP A 80 -4.29 -1.63 -1.86
CA ASP A 80 -4.70 -2.19 -0.56
C ASP A 80 -4.78 -3.72 -0.57
N THR A 81 -3.87 -4.36 -1.31
CA THR A 81 -3.87 -5.81 -1.58
C THR A 81 -4.01 -6.60 -0.30
N GLY A 82 -5.04 -7.44 -0.21
CA GLY A 82 -5.28 -8.32 0.94
C GLY A 82 -5.79 -7.63 2.21
N LEU A 83 -6.15 -6.34 2.17
CA LEU A 83 -6.59 -5.60 3.36
C LEU A 83 -7.85 -6.20 4.02
N THR A 84 -8.80 -6.67 3.22
CA THR A 84 -10.03 -7.27 3.75
C THR A 84 -9.75 -8.60 4.44
N GLU A 85 -8.94 -9.44 3.80
CA GLU A 85 -8.50 -10.74 4.29
C GLU A 85 -7.67 -10.57 5.56
N ALA A 86 -6.76 -9.60 5.57
CA ALA A 86 -5.92 -9.30 6.71
C ALA A 86 -6.74 -8.89 7.94
N ARG A 87 -7.80 -8.10 7.77
CA ARG A 87 -8.73 -7.75 8.85
C ARG A 87 -9.46 -8.96 9.46
N SER A 88 -9.58 -10.06 8.72
CA SER A 88 -10.22 -11.27 9.23
C SER A 88 -9.31 -12.10 10.14
N ILE A 89 -7.98 -11.91 10.05
CA ILE A 89 -6.99 -12.73 10.77
C ILE A 89 -6.31 -12.02 11.95
N THR A 90 -6.49 -10.70 12.10
CA THR A 90 -5.91 -9.94 13.22
C THR A 90 -6.91 -9.00 13.86
N THR A 91 -6.85 -8.88 15.18
CA THR A 91 -7.59 -7.88 15.96
C THR A 91 -6.82 -6.58 16.13
N LYS A 92 -5.55 -6.54 15.69
CA LYS A 92 -4.73 -5.33 15.71
C LYS A 92 -5.21 -4.35 14.62
N PRO A 93 -5.04 -3.03 14.81
CA PRO A 93 -5.31 -2.05 13.77
C PRO A 93 -4.53 -2.38 12.50
N ILE A 94 -5.23 -2.39 11.36
CA ILE A 94 -4.61 -2.53 10.04
C ILE A 94 -5.26 -1.61 9.02
N ILE A 95 -4.39 -0.92 8.28
CA ILE A 95 -4.74 0.02 7.21
C ILE A 95 -3.88 -0.24 5.99
N GLY A 96 -4.42 0.05 4.81
CA GLY A 96 -3.64 0.13 3.58
C GLY A 96 -3.29 1.59 3.25
N ILE A 97 -2.22 1.78 2.49
CA ILE A 97 -1.80 3.13 2.08
C ILE A 97 -2.78 3.77 1.08
N GLY A 98 -3.46 2.97 0.25
CA GLY A 98 -4.52 3.45 -0.64
C GLY A 98 -5.72 3.96 0.14
N GLN A 99 -6.22 3.14 1.07
CA GLN A 99 -7.29 3.51 2.00
C GLN A 99 -6.97 4.84 2.71
N SER A 100 -5.76 4.94 3.26
CA SER A 100 -5.30 6.11 3.98
C SER A 100 -5.30 7.36 3.09
N ALA A 101 -4.83 7.24 1.85
CA ALA A 101 -4.84 8.32 0.88
C ALA A 101 -6.26 8.77 0.52
N PHE A 102 -7.20 7.83 0.32
CA PHE A 102 -8.60 8.16 0.01
C PHE A 102 -9.26 8.94 1.15
N HIS A 103 -9.06 8.50 2.39
CA HIS A 103 -9.57 9.20 3.57
C HIS A 103 -9.02 10.62 3.66
N MET A 104 -7.71 10.80 3.49
CA MET A 104 -7.09 12.13 3.56
C MET A 104 -7.54 13.06 2.44
N ALA A 105 -7.63 12.55 1.20
CA ALA A 105 -8.08 13.33 0.06
C ALA A 105 -9.55 13.77 0.20
N ALA A 106 -10.41 12.86 0.64
CA ALA A 106 -11.82 13.14 0.92
C ALA A 106 -11.98 14.18 2.03
N LEU A 107 -11.23 14.05 3.14
CA LEU A 107 -11.30 14.97 4.26
C LEU A 107 -10.85 16.38 3.88
N ARG A 108 -9.79 16.49 3.07
CA ARG A 108 -9.15 17.78 2.75
C ARG A 108 -9.85 18.54 1.62
N HIS A 109 -10.36 17.83 0.60
CA HIS A 109 -10.85 18.44 -0.63
C HIS A 109 -12.23 17.94 -1.08
N GLY A 110 -12.81 16.94 -0.41
CA GLY A 110 -14.13 16.38 -0.72
C GLY A 110 -14.19 15.52 -1.99
N ARG A 111 -13.40 15.83 -3.03
CA ARG A 111 -13.30 15.06 -4.28
C ARG A 111 -11.84 14.93 -4.71
N PHE A 112 -11.49 13.84 -5.37
CA PHE A 112 -10.10 13.55 -5.76
C PHE A 112 -10.01 12.69 -7.03
N CYS A 113 -8.84 12.66 -7.65
CA CYS A 113 -8.45 11.66 -8.65
C CYS A 113 -7.29 10.84 -8.09
N VAL A 114 -7.13 9.61 -8.57
CA VAL A 114 -5.94 8.81 -8.33
C VAL A 114 -5.11 8.77 -9.60
N LEU A 115 -3.81 9.00 -9.45
CA LEU A 115 -2.83 8.74 -10.50
C LEU A 115 -2.06 7.48 -10.12
N THR A 116 -2.04 6.48 -11.00
CA THR A 116 -1.37 5.19 -10.81
C THR A 116 -0.36 4.93 -11.93
N THR A 117 0.35 3.80 -11.84
CA THR A 117 1.40 3.38 -12.78
C THR A 117 0.81 2.87 -14.10
N LEU A 118 0.23 1.67 -14.08
CA LEU A 118 -0.19 0.97 -15.29
C LEU A 118 -1.72 0.86 -15.40
N GLU A 119 -2.21 0.85 -16.63
CA GLU A 119 -3.65 0.73 -16.94
C GLU A 119 -4.29 -0.53 -16.34
N VAL A 120 -3.52 -1.61 -16.20
CA VAL A 120 -3.98 -2.86 -15.59
C VAL A 120 -4.36 -2.72 -14.10
N SER A 121 -3.82 -1.73 -13.40
CA SER A 121 -4.16 -1.44 -12.00
C SER A 121 -5.42 -0.57 -11.84
N VAL A 122 -5.81 0.18 -12.88
CA VAL A 122 -6.99 1.06 -12.86
C VAL A 122 -8.28 0.34 -12.42
N PRO A 123 -8.67 -0.83 -12.98
CA PRO A 123 -9.88 -1.51 -12.54
C PRO A 123 -9.80 -1.97 -11.08
N VAL A 124 -8.63 -2.43 -10.63
CA VAL A 124 -8.40 -2.87 -9.24
C VAL A 124 -8.62 -1.71 -8.27
N ILE A 125 -7.97 -0.57 -8.53
CA ILE A 125 -8.09 0.62 -7.69
C ILE A 125 -9.53 1.16 -7.71
N LYS A 126 -10.18 1.23 -8.87
CA LYS A 126 -11.60 1.66 -8.98
C LYS A 126 -12.52 0.77 -8.14
N GLN A 127 -12.30 -0.54 -8.15
CA GLN A 127 -13.05 -1.49 -7.33
C GLN A 127 -12.82 -1.25 -5.84
N ASN A 128 -11.57 -1.04 -5.41
CA ASN A 128 -11.23 -0.77 -4.02
C ASN A 128 -11.82 0.54 -3.51
N ILE A 129 -11.72 1.61 -4.28
CA ILE A 129 -12.35 2.91 -3.99
C ILE A 129 -13.87 2.74 -3.77
N LYS A 130 -14.52 1.95 -4.64
CA LYS A 130 -15.96 1.67 -4.50
C LYS A 130 -16.24 0.84 -3.25
N ALA A 131 -15.49 -0.24 -3.02
CA ALA A 131 -15.66 -1.13 -1.86
C ALA A 131 -15.47 -0.40 -0.52
N GLN A 132 -14.60 0.61 -0.50
CA GLN A 132 -14.33 1.44 0.67
C GLN A 132 -15.26 2.66 0.80
N GLY A 133 -16.25 2.82 -0.10
CA GLY A 133 -17.26 3.87 0.00
C GLY A 133 -16.88 5.24 -0.60
N PHE A 134 -15.73 5.34 -1.29
CA PHE A 134 -15.23 6.59 -1.87
C PHE A 134 -15.67 6.82 -3.32
N GLY A 135 -16.46 5.91 -3.91
CA GLY A 135 -16.82 5.95 -5.33
C GLY A 135 -17.48 7.25 -5.81
N VAL A 136 -18.22 7.97 -4.96
CA VAL A 136 -18.84 9.26 -5.30
C VAL A 136 -17.83 10.42 -5.24
N LEU A 137 -16.77 10.27 -4.44
CA LEU A 137 -15.76 11.30 -4.20
C LEU A 137 -14.60 11.19 -5.20
N CYS A 138 -14.26 9.97 -5.63
CA CYS A 138 -13.28 9.74 -6.67
C CYS A 138 -13.85 10.11 -8.05
N LYS A 139 -13.20 11.02 -8.74
CA LYS A 139 -13.56 11.47 -10.09
C LYS A 139 -13.00 10.57 -11.17
N ASP A 140 -11.76 10.14 -11.02
CA ASP A 140 -11.16 9.16 -11.91
C ASP A 140 -9.95 8.48 -11.28
N VAL A 141 -9.54 7.38 -11.92
CA VAL A 141 -8.24 6.73 -11.71
C VAL A 141 -7.55 6.70 -13.07
N ILE A 142 -6.40 7.36 -13.15
CA ILE A 142 -5.66 7.62 -14.38
C ILE A 142 -4.32 6.87 -14.27
N ALA A 143 -3.92 6.13 -15.29
CA ALA A 143 -2.60 5.53 -15.34
C ALA A 143 -1.60 6.47 -16.05
N SER A 144 -0.38 6.53 -15.54
CA SER A 144 0.73 7.27 -16.17
C SER A 144 1.33 6.50 -17.35
N GLY A 145 1.14 5.18 -17.41
CA GLY A 145 1.79 4.29 -18.35
C GLY A 145 3.21 3.87 -17.93
N ILE A 146 3.69 4.31 -16.76
CA ILE A 146 5.03 4.04 -16.25
C ILE A 146 5.01 2.75 -15.42
N PRO A 147 5.82 1.72 -15.73
CA PRO A 147 5.94 0.51 -14.93
C PRO A 147 6.39 0.78 -13.49
N VAL A 148 5.95 -0.06 -12.55
CA VAL A 148 6.20 0.13 -11.11
C VAL A 148 7.70 0.19 -10.79
N LEU A 149 8.49 -0.75 -11.31
CA LEU A 149 9.92 -0.79 -11.05
C LEU A 149 10.70 0.34 -11.74
N GLU A 150 10.10 1.01 -12.74
CA GLU A 150 10.75 2.15 -13.38
C GLU A 150 10.73 3.40 -12.48
N LEU A 151 9.71 3.53 -11.62
CA LEU A 151 9.66 4.60 -10.61
C LEU A 151 10.86 4.55 -9.64
N GLU A 152 11.26 3.35 -9.24
CA GLU A 152 12.41 3.14 -8.35
C GLU A 152 13.74 3.39 -9.08
N ASN A 153 13.84 2.96 -10.34
CA ASN A 153 15.09 3.04 -11.10
C ASN A 153 15.35 4.45 -11.69
N ASN A 154 14.31 5.22 -11.99
CA ASN A 154 14.43 6.54 -12.61
C ASN A 154 13.33 7.53 -12.14
N PRO A 155 13.33 7.93 -10.86
CA PRO A 155 12.28 8.77 -10.30
C PRO A 155 12.17 10.15 -10.97
N VAL A 156 13.30 10.76 -11.38
CA VAL A 156 13.30 12.05 -12.09
C VAL A 156 12.74 11.92 -13.50
N GLY A 157 13.07 10.84 -14.21
CA GLY A 157 12.51 10.56 -15.53
C GLY A 157 11.01 10.34 -15.48
N ALA A 158 10.53 9.63 -14.45
CA ALA A 158 9.11 9.35 -14.27
C ALA A 158 8.25 10.61 -14.06
N ILE A 159 8.77 11.62 -13.36
CA ILE A 159 8.06 12.91 -13.15
C ILE A 159 7.84 13.65 -14.48
N ASN A 160 8.76 13.55 -15.44
CA ASN A 160 8.66 14.27 -16.72
C ASN A 160 7.62 13.68 -17.70
N ILE A 161 7.04 12.53 -17.37
CA ILE A 161 6.02 11.85 -18.17
C ILE A 161 4.59 12.27 -17.74
N LEU A 162 4.46 12.91 -16.57
CA LEU A 162 3.21 13.43 -15.98
C LEU A 162 2.97 14.90 -16.34
#